data_AF-A0AAW8ANN4-F1
#
_entry.id   AF-A0AAW8ANN4-F1
#
_cell.length_a   1.000
_cell.length_b   1.000
_cell.length_c   1.000
_cell.angle_alpha   90.00
_cell.angle_beta   90.00
_cell.angle_gamma   90.00
#
_symmetry.space_group_name_H-M   'P 1'
#
loop_
_entity.id
_entity.type
_entity.pdbx_description
1 polymer ?
#
loop_
_entity_poly.entity_id
_entity_poly.type
_entity_poly.pdbx_seq_one_letter_code
_entity_poly.pdbx_strand_id
1 'polypeptide(L)'
;DVFLKDIWPTTQEIADIQRKLVTPAMFAKRYKDVLKGDKHWQAIKVAGGQTYEWDDASTYVANPPYFDGLSMELTPVQDVVEARVLAIFGDS
;
A
#
# COMPACT_ATOMS: atom_id res chain seq x y z
N ASP A 1 5.47 -22.81 40.17
CA ASP A 1 5.17 -21.62 39.34
C ASP A 1 6.19 -21.48 38.22
N VAL A 2 5.79 -20.88 37.10
CA VAL A 2 6.64 -20.56 35.95
C VAL A 2 6.63 -19.04 35.78
N PHE A 3 7.80 -18.44 35.61
CA PHE A 3 8.00 -17.00 35.49
C PHE A 3 8.57 -16.63 34.12
N LEU A 4 8.47 -15.34 33.75
CA LEU A 4 8.99 -14.84 32.47
C LEU A 4 10.46 -15.19 32.25
N LYS A 5 11.28 -15.11 33.31
CA LYS A 5 12.71 -15.47 33.26
C LYS A 5 12.97 -16.95 32.94
N ASP A 6 12.01 -17.82 33.22
CA ASP A 6 12.15 -19.27 33.02
C ASP A 6 11.88 -19.66 31.55
N ILE A 7 11.27 -18.76 30.77
CA ILE A 7 10.88 -18.99 29.37
C ILE A 7 11.46 -17.96 28.39
N TRP A 8 12.10 -16.91 28.89
CA TRP A 8 12.68 -15.87 28.04
C TRP A 8 13.98 -16.38 27.40
N PRO A 9 14.06 -16.46 26.07
CA PRO A 9 15.25 -16.95 25.41
C PRO A 9 16.41 -15.97 25.58
N THR A 10 17.60 -16.51 25.77
CA THR A 10 18.83 -15.73 25.79
C THR A 10 19.18 -15.24 24.38
N THR A 11 19.95 -14.16 24.29
CA THR A 11 20.47 -13.65 23.01
C THR A 11 21.24 -14.71 22.22
N GLN A 12 21.97 -15.58 22.92
CA GLN A 12 22.75 -16.66 22.29
C GLN A 12 21.83 -17.70 21.64
N GLU A 13 20.80 -18.14 22.36
CA GLU A 13 19.81 -19.11 21.83
C GLU A 13 19.10 -18.56 20.59
N ILE A 14 18.74 -17.27 20.58
CA ILE A 14 18.15 -16.60 19.42
C ILE A 14 19.12 -16.60 18.23
N ALA A 15 20.38 -16.20 18.45
CA ALA A 15 21.38 -16.09 17.39
C ALA A 15 21.73 -17.46 16.76
N ASP A 16 21.76 -18.52 17.56
CA ASP A 16 22.04 -19.87 17.08
C ASP A 16 20.89 -20.43 16.25
N ILE A 17 19.65 -20.21 16.69
CA ILE A 17 18.45 -20.58 15.92
C ILE A 17 18.37 -19.79 14.62
N GLN A 18 18.63 -18.48 14.66
CA GLN A 18 18.63 -17.61 13.47
C GLN A 18 19.64 -18.11 12.44
N ARG A 19 20.90 -18.38 12.83
CA ARG A 19 21.94 -18.88 11.91
C ARG A 19 21.61 -20.24 11.32
N LYS A 20 20.96 -21.11 12.09
CA LYS A 20 20.57 -22.45 11.65
C LYS A 20 19.40 -22.42 10.68
N LEU A 21 18.42 -21.55 10.91
CA LEU A 21 17.15 -21.57 10.18
C LEU A 21 17.09 -20.52 9.08
N VAL A 22 17.63 -19.33 9.25
CA VAL A 22 17.53 -18.25 8.25
C VAL A 22 18.62 -18.43 7.18
N THR A 23 18.31 -19.20 6.14
CA THR A 23 19.27 -19.58 5.09
C THR A 23 18.98 -18.91 3.75
N PRO A 24 19.99 -18.71 2.87
CA PRO A 24 19.79 -18.21 1.52
C PRO A 24 18.77 -19.03 0.70
N ALA A 25 18.75 -20.35 0.90
CA ALA A 25 17.79 -21.25 0.25
C ALA A 25 16.34 -20.95 0.64
N MET A 26 16.09 -20.53 1.88
CA MET A 26 14.75 -20.11 2.31
C MET A 26 14.30 -18.83 1.60
N PHE A 27 15.20 -17.86 1.44
CA PHE A 27 14.91 -16.65 0.65
C PHE A 27 14.65 -17.02 -0.81
N ALA A 28 15.55 -17.79 -1.45
CA ALA A 28 15.38 -18.22 -2.84
C ALA A 28 14.03 -18.94 -3.06
N LYS A 29 13.65 -19.84 -2.16
CA LYS A 29 12.35 -20.53 -2.21
C LYS A 29 11.17 -19.57 -2.09
N ARG A 30 11.23 -18.58 -1.20
CA ARG A 30 10.12 -17.64 -0.97
C ARG A 30 9.96 -16.65 -2.12
N TYR A 31 11.07 -16.19 -2.69
CA TYR A 31 11.06 -15.18 -3.75
C TYR A 31 10.83 -15.76 -5.15
N LYS A 32 11.03 -17.07 -5.34
CA LYS A 32 10.82 -17.75 -6.63
C LYS A 32 9.44 -17.45 -7.24
N ASP A 33 8.40 -17.40 -6.42
CA ASP A 33 7.01 -17.26 -6.87
C ASP A 33 6.35 -15.99 -6.31
N VAL A 34 7.13 -15.00 -5.85
CA VAL A 34 6.57 -13.82 -5.14
C VAL A 34 5.61 -13.01 -6.01
N LEU A 35 5.83 -12.98 -7.32
CA LEU A 35 4.97 -12.28 -8.28
C LEU A 35 3.79 -13.14 -8.77
N LYS A 36 3.78 -14.44 -8.46
CA LYS A 36 2.75 -15.36 -8.94
C LYS A 36 1.43 -15.15 -8.20
N GLY A 37 1.49 -14.70 -6.94
CA GLY A 37 0.31 -14.58 -6.07
C GLY A 37 -0.36 -15.93 -5.79
N ASP A 38 -1.43 -15.90 -4.99
CA ASP A 38 -2.23 -17.08 -4.69
C ASP A 38 -3.32 -17.33 -5.77
N LYS A 39 -4.19 -18.32 -5.53
CA LYS A 39 -5.28 -18.66 -6.46
C LYS A 39 -6.28 -17.52 -6.64
N HIS A 40 -6.53 -16.73 -5.60
CA HIS A 40 -7.49 -15.62 -5.67
C HIS A 40 -6.90 -14.48 -6.50
N TRP A 41 -5.62 -14.14 -6.28
CA TRP A 41 -4.89 -13.16 -7.07
C TRP A 41 -4.87 -13.52 -8.55
N GLN A 42 -4.54 -14.77 -8.89
CA GLN A 42 -4.51 -15.24 -10.28
C GLN A 42 -5.88 -15.33 -10.95
N ALA A 43 -6.96 -15.42 -10.16
CA ALA A 43 -8.32 -15.50 -10.67
C ALA A 43 -8.94 -14.13 -11.00
N ILE A 44 -8.28 -13.03 -10.62
CA ILE A 44 -8.74 -11.68 -10.95
C ILE A 44 -8.68 -11.53 -12.47
N LYS A 45 -9.84 -11.30 -13.07
CA LYS A 45 -9.94 -11.00 -14.49
C LYS A 45 -9.43 -9.58 -14.73
N VAL A 46 -8.45 -9.45 -15.62
CA VAL A 46 -7.94 -8.15 -16.05
C VAL A 46 -8.39 -7.88 -17.48
N ALA A 47 -9.00 -6.72 -17.70
CA ALA A 47 -9.10 -6.15 -19.02
C ALA A 47 -7.70 -5.60 -19.35
N GLY A 48 -7.03 -6.18 -20.35
CA GLY A 48 -5.75 -5.64 -20.81
C GLY A 48 -5.94 -4.25 -21.43
N GLY A 49 -4.92 -3.41 -21.39
CA GLY A 49 -5.00 -2.06 -21.95
C GLY A 49 -3.88 -1.17 -21.42
N GLN A 50 -3.63 -0.05 -22.10
CA GLN A 50 -2.72 0.99 -21.59
C GLN A 50 -3.45 2.02 -20.72
N THR A 51 -4.77 2.12 -20.88
CA THR A 51 -5.67 3.00 -20.13
C THR A 51 -6.65 2.16 -19.32
N TYR A 52 -7.09 2.70 -18.18
CA TYR A 52 -8.07 2.07 -17.32
C TYR A 52 -9.49 2.27 -17.88
N GLU A 53 -10.29 1.20 -17.93
CA GLU A 53 -11.70 1.26 -18.29
C GLU A 53 -12.51 1.64 -17.04
N TRP A 54 -12.92 2.91 -16.97
CA TRP A 54 -13.73 3.41 -15.86
C TRP A 54 -15.13 2.81 -15.89
N ASP A 55 -15.63 2.40 -14.73
CA ASP A 55 -16.99 1.90 -14.52
C ASP A 55 -17.80 2.93 -13.71
N ASP A 56 -18.80 3.53 -14.32
CA ASP A 56 -19.65 4.56 -13.69
C ASP A 56 -20.51 4.01 -12.53
N ALA A 57 -20.73 2.69 -12.47
CA ALA A 57 -21.43 2.05 -11.36
C ALA A 57 -20.50 1.70 -10.18
N SER A 58 -19.19 1.86 -10.35
CA SER A 58 -18.18 1.53 -9.34
C SER A 58 -18.26 2.48 -8.14
N THR A 59 -18.36 1.89 -6.95
CA THR A 59 -18.27 2.63 -5.68
C THR A 59 -16.87 2.61 -5.06
N TYR A 60 -15.89 1.99 -5.74
CA TYR A 60 -14.54 1.76 -5.22
C TYR A 60 -13.46 2.50 -6.03
N VAL A 61 -13.62 2.53 -7.34
CA VAL A 61 -12.66 3.16 -8.27
C VAL A 61 -13.46 4.05 -9.21
N ALA A 62 -13.23 5.35 -9.14
CA ALA A 62 -13.90 6.36 -9.95
C ALA A 62 -12.85 7.27 -10.61
N ASN A 63 -13.17 7.77 -11.81
CA ASN A 63 -12.31 8.73 -12.50
C ASN A 63 -12.36 10.08 -11.77
N PRO A 64 -11.26 10.55 -11.15
CA PRO A 64 -11.32 11.79 -10.41
C PRO A 64 -11.29 13.01 -11.35
N PRO A 65 -11.97 14.11 -11.00
CA PRO A 65 -12.14 15.27 -11.88
C PRO A 65 -10.91 16.19 -11.92
N TYR A 66 -9.73 15.73 -11.48
CA TYR A 66 -8.55 16.61 -11.31
C TYR A 66 -8.06 17.24 -12.60
N PHE A 67 -8.31 16.58 -13.73
CA PHE A 67 -7.89 17.04 -15.06
C PHE A 67 -9.04 17.64 -15.87
N ASP A 68 -10.24 17.71 -15.28
CA ASP A 68 -11.38 18.35 -15.94
C ASP A 68 -11.08 19.84 -16.11
N GLY A 69 -11.15 20.32 -17.35
CA GLY A 69 -10.82 21.72 -17.69
C GLY A 69 -9.33 22.04 -17.74
N LEU A 70 -8.43 21.05 -17.65
CA LEU A 70 -7.00 21.25 -17.85
C LEU A 70 -6.73 21.71 -19.29
N SER A 71 -6.00 22.82 -19.43
CA SER A 71 -5.54 23.33 -20.72
C SER A 71 -4.01 23.33 -20.81
N MET A 72 -3.49 23.38 -22.03
CA MET A 72 -2.03 23.49 -22.28
C MET A 72 -1.48 24.89 -21.95
N GLU A 73 -2.36 25.90 -21.94
CA GLU A 73 -2.01 27.28 -21.63
C GLU A 73 -2.22 27.56 -20.14
N LEU A 74 -1.20 28.06 -19.46
CA LEU A 74 -1.29 28.34 -18.04
C LEU A 74 -2.15 29.59 -17.77
N THR A 75 -3.17 29.43 -16.93
CA THR A 75 -3.93 30.56 -16.38
C THR A 75 -3.18 31.17 -15.19
N PRO A 76 -3.03 32.50 -15.09
CA PRO A 76 -2.44 33.14 -13.92
C PRO A 76 -3.24 32.86 -12.66
N VAL A 77 -2.53 32.71 -11.52
CA VAL A 77 -3.16 32.61 -10.19
C VAL A 77 -4.03 33.84 -9.94
N GLN A 78 -5.23 33.62 -9.42
CA GLN A 78 -6.20 34.67 -9.07
C GLN A 78 -6.36 34.78 -7.56
N ASP A 79 -6.77 35.96 -7.11
CA ASP A 79 -7.12 36.17 -5.71
C ASP A 79 -8.36 35.34 -5.32
N VAL A 80 -8.33 34.80 -4.11
CA VAL A 80 -9.51 34.14 -3.51
C VAL A 80 -10.35 35.21 -2.81
N VAL A 81 -11.45 35.60 -3.44
CA VAL A 81 -12.34 36.66 -2.95
C VAL A 81 -13.56 36.05 -2.26
N GLU A 82 -13.93 36.54 -1.08
CA GLU A 82 -15.13 36.13 -0.32
C GLU A 82 -15.22 34.63 0.05
N ALA A 83 -14.09 33.94 0.20
CA ALA A 83 -14.09 32.56 0.66
C ALA A 83 -14.64 32.41 2.09
N ARG A 84 -15.35 31.31 2.32
CA ARG A 84 -15.86 30.92 3.64
C ARG A 84 -14.89 29.96 4.32
N VAL A 85 -14.85 30.02 5.65
CA VAL A 85 -14.09 29.07 6.46
C VAL A 85 -14.70 27.67 6.33
N LEU A 86 -13.95 26.71 5.79
CA LEU A 86 -14.39 25.32 5.63
C LEU A 86 -14.44 24.59 6.98
N ALA A 87 -13.43 24.81 7.83
CA ALA A 87 -13.33 24.22 9.16
C ALA A 87 -12.38 25.05 10.03
N ILE A 88 -12.61 25.04 11.36
CA ILE A 88 -11.73 25.63 12.37
C ILE A 88 -11.21 24.48 13.23
N PHE A 89 -9.90 24.26 13.22
CA PHE A 89 -9.25 23.18 13.97
C PHE A 89 -8.56 23.73 15.22
N GLY A 90 -8.54 22.96 16.30
CA GLY A 90 -7.85 23.28 17.57
C GLY A 90 -6.53 22.52 17.74
N ASP A 91 -6.00 22.51 18.97
CA ASP A 91 -4.76 21.81 19.31
C ASP A 91 -4.97 20.29 19.48
N SER A 92 -3.90 19.52 19.27
CA SER A 92 -3.86 18.05 19.27
C SER A 92 -3.83 17.42 20.66
#